data_AF-A0A2A3EEC8-F1
#
_entry.id   AF-A0A2A3EEC8-F1
#
_cell.length_a   1.000
_cell.length_b   1.000
_cell.length_c   1.000
_cell.angle_alpha   90.00
_cell.angle_beta   90.00
_cell.angle_gamma   90.00
#
_symmetry.space_group_name_H-M   'P 1'
#
loop_
_entity.id
_entity.type
_entity.pdbx_description
1 polymer ?
#
loop_
_entity_poly.entity_id
_entity_poly.type
_entity_poly.pdbx_seq_one_letter_code
_entity_poly.pdbx_strand_id
1 'polypeptide(L)'
;MTTEQLNASRENLNALVCHCVDTLVDEHPFRVVYALQTLAAVIQSMYKKLVKRLLCYQKRCRIRLGYQWRDLWTALINLLKFLTTHESHLIKKMNIFPLAIQVVNILNLFITYGDTFLSSPSSYDELFYEIIRMRLIFTNLNAMALRYSTSESYEYKEHALKLTNCLVNMRDIVNHFPPKIAAWLASESLSTPTEQQILAIIIQNYDSLTLKLQDNLDQYERYSEKSNHVAFFEDMVTGVVIDTRGSIDLSTLDTQAILQELSNIS
;
A
#
# COMPACT_ATOMS: atom_id res chain seq x y z
N MET A 1 14.46 19.15 6.91
CA MET A 1 13.86 17.94 7.51
C MET A 1 15.00 17.09 8.02
N THR A 2 15.17 17.01 9.34
CA THR A 2 16.27 16.27 9.97
C THR A 2 16.01 14.76 9.92
N THR A 3 17.06 13.95 10.07
CA THR A 3 17.00 12.48 10.06
C THR A 3 16.04 11.93 11.12
N GLU A 4 15.95 12.60 12.28
CA GLU A 4 15.02 12.30 13.36
C GLU A 4 13.56 12.58 12.96
N GLN A 5 13.28 13.72 12.31
CA GLN A 5 11.94 14.04 11.79
C GLN A 5 11.50 13.06 10.71
N LEU A 6 12.43 12.56 9.89
CA LEU A 6 12.15 11.54 8.87
C LEU A 6 11.83 10.18 9.51
N ASN A 7 12.56 9.78 10.54
CA ASN A 7 12.31 8.53 11.26
C ASN A 7 11.00 8.58 12.07
N ALA A 8 10.72 9.69 12.75
CA ALA A 8 9.43 9.90 13.41
C ALA A 8 8.26 9.88 12.42
N SER A 9 8.43 10.51 11.25
CA SER A 9 7.40 10.48 10.19
C SER A 9 7.18 9.08 9.62
N ARG A 10 8.23 8.27 9.55
CA ARG A 10 8.18 6.86 9.14
C ARG A 10 7.41 6.03 10.15
N GLU A 11 7.73 6.16 11.44
CA GLU A 11 7.05 5.45 12.52
C GLU A 11 5.57 5.84 12.57
N ASN A 12 5.25 7.13 12.40
CA ASN A 12 3.86 7.62 12.36
C ASN A 12 3.09 7.09 11.15
N LEU A 13 3.71 6.99 9.97
CA LEU A 13 3.07 6.39 8.79
C LEU A 13 2.82 4.89 8.98
N ASN A 14 3.77 4.18 9.55
CA ASN A 14 3.64 2.75 9.82
C ASN A 14 2.56 2.50 10.87
N ALA A 15 2.58 3.27 11.95
CA ALA A 15 1.55 3.23 12.98
C ALA A 15 0.17 3.58 12.40
N LEU A 16 0.08 4.61 11.54
CA LEU A 16 -1.18 4.98 10.89
C LEU A 16 -1.71 3.86 9.97
N VAL A 17 -0.85 3.25 9.16
CA VAL A 17 -1.21 2.14 8.29
C VAL A 17 -1.62 0.91 9.11
N CYS A 18 -0.85 0.54 10.13
CA CYS A 18 -1.20 -0.56 11.04
C CYS A 18 -2.51 -0.28 11.76
N HIS A 19 -2.69 0.91 12.34
CA HIS A 19 -3.91 1.27 13.04
C HIS A 19 -5.13 1.33 12.11
N CYS A 20 -4.97 1.77 10.86
CA CYS A 20 -6.04 1.67 9.86
C CYS A 20 -6.37 0.21 9.57
N VAL A 21 -5.37 -0.67 9.41
CA VAL A 21 -5.56 -2.11 9.20
C VAL A 21 -6.24 -2.78 10.40
N ASP A 22 -5.86 -2.42 11.62
CA ASP A 22 -6.48 -2.94 12.84
C ASP A 22 -7.94 -2.46 12.98
N THR A 23 -8.21 -1.22 12.57
CA THR A 23 -9.57 -0.64 12.57
C THR A 23 -10.47 -1.26 11.49
N LEU A 24 -9.90 -1.93 10.48
CA LEU A 24 -10.69 -2.72 9.51
C LEU A 24 -11.29 -3.99 10.13
N VAL A 25 -10.83 -4.41 11.32
CA VAL A 25 -11.38 -5.56 12.06
C VAL A 25 -12.55 -5.15 12.97
N ASP A 26 -12.82 -3.84 13.13
CA ASP A 26 -13.92 -3.32 13.96
C ASP A 26 -15.29 -3.63 13.32
N GLU A 27 -16.27 -4.07 14.12
CA GLU A 27 -17.63 -4.35 13.66
C GLU A 27 -18.38 -3.09 13.22
N HIS A 28 -17.91 -1.89 13.58
CA HIS A 28 -18.60 -0.65 13.27
C HIS A 28 -18.41 -0.23 11.80
N PRO A 29 -19.48 -0.27 10.96
CA PRO A 29 -19.37 -0.07 9.52
C PRO A 29 -18.87 1.32 9.12
N PHE A 30 -19.08 2.34 9.95
CA PHE A 30 -18.54 3.68 9.71
C PHE A 30 -17.03 3.76 9.93
N ARG A 31 -16.50 3.14 10.99
CA ARG A 31 -15.06 3.11 11.28
C ARG A 31 -14.29 2.38 10.19
N VAL A 32 -14.85 1.28 9.71
CA VAL A 32 -14.34 0.51 8.58
C VAL A 32 -14.29 1.34 7.29
N VAL A 33 -15.35 2.10 6.98
CA VAL A 33 -15.39 2.97 5.78
C VAL A 33 -14.38 4.11 5.90
N TYR A 34 -14.28 4.77 7.06
CA TYR A 34 -13.29 5.84 7.26
C TYR A 34 -11.85 5.31 7.28
N ALA A 35 -11.60 4.12 7.84
CA ALA A 35 -10.33 3.44 7.76
C ALA A 35 -9.99 3.08 6.30
N LEU A 36 -10.96 2.59 5.52
CA LEU A 36 -10.77 2.29 4.11
C LEU A 36 -10.50 3.56 3.28
N GLN A 37 -11.22 4.65 3.54
CA GLN A 37 -11.00 5.93 2.88
C GLN A 37 -9.65 6.54 3.23
N THR A 38 -9.27 6.51 4.51
CA THR A 38 -7.98 6.98 5.00
C THR A 38 -6.86 6.13 4.42
N LEU A 39 -7.01 4.82 4.40
CA LEU A 39 -6.00 3.91 3.86
C LEU A 39 -5.92 4.00 2.33
N ALA A 40 -7.04 4.19 1.63
CA ALA A 40 -7.05 4.50 0.19
C ALA A 40 -6.34 5.84 -0.10
N ALA A 41 -6.57 6.88 0.72
CA ALA A 41 -5.88 8.16 0.59
C ALA A 41 -4.38 8.03 0.92
N VAL A 42 -4.01 7.26 1.95
CA VAL A 42 -2.62 6.96 2.31
C VAL A 42 -1.95 6.18 1.20
N ILE A 43 -2.55 5.11 0.66
CA ILE A 43 -2.04 4.32 -0.47
C ILE A 43 -1.90 5.19 -1.72
N GLN A 44 -2.87 6.03 -2.04
CA GLN A 44 -2.73 6.99 -3.14
C GLN A 44 -1.57 7.95 -2.87
N SER A 45 -1.44 8.48 -1.66
CA SER A 45 -0.35 9.39 -1.30
C SER A 45 1.02 8.68 -1.31
N MET A 46 1.06 7.42 -0.90
CA MET A 46 2.23 6.56 -0.89
C MET A 46 2.62 6.23 -2.33
N TYR A 47 1.71 5.78 -3.19
CA TYR A 47 1.97 5.56 -4.60
C TYR A 47 2.51 6.83 -5.29
N LYS A 48 1.86 7.99 -5.06
CA LYS A 48 2.27 9.30 -5.59
C LYS A 48 3.64 9.76 -5.09
N LYS A 49 3.94 9.57 -3.81
CA LYS A 49 5.18 10.01 -3.16
C LYS A 49 6.31 9.00 -3.33
N LEU A 50 6.05 7.69 -3.29
CA LEU A 50 7.02 6.59 -3.39
C LEU A 50 7.62 6.55 -4.79
N VAL A 51 6.83 6.52 -5.86
CA VAL A 51 7.39 6.44 -7.22
C VAL A 51 8.24 7.68 -7.54
N LYS A 52 7.73 8.88 -7.23
CA LYS A 52 8.46 10.14 -7.49
C LYS A 52 9.63 10.38 -6.53
N ARG A 53 9.53 10.03 -5.25
CA ARG A 53 10.65 10.16 -4.28
C ARG A 53 11.65 9.02 -4.43
N LEU A 54 11.28 7.77 -4.64
CA LEU A 54 12.23 6.68 -4.91
C LEU A 54 13.01 6.99 -6.18
N LEU A 55 12.35 7.25 -7.32
CA LEU A 55 13.05 7.54 -8.58
C LEU A 55 13.89 8.83 -8.53
N CYS A 56 13.41 9.92 -7.91
CA CYS A 56 14.21 11.17 -7.82
C CYS A 56 15.27 11.15 -6.71
N TYR A 57 15.04 10.52 -5.57
CA TYR A 57 15.98 10.49 -4.44
C TYR A 57 17.09 9.46 -4.67
N GLN A 58 16.78 8.35 -5.33
CA GLN A 58 17.73 7.27 -5.58
C GLN A 58 18.65 7.56 -6.76
N LYS A 59 18.13 8.20 -7.83
CA LYS A 59 18.95 8.76 -8.92
C LYS A 59 19.89 9.87 -8.41
N ARG A 60 19.48 10.65 -7.41
CA ARG A 60 20.25 11.80 -6.91
C ARG A 60 21.21 11.47 -5.76
N CYS A 61 20.92 10.48 -4.92
CA CYS A 61 21.68 10.22 -3.68
C CYS A 61 22.40 8.86 -3.61
N ARG A 62 22.10 7.87 -4.48
CA ARG A 62 22.63 6.48 -4.36
C ARG A 62 22.40 5.84 -2.97
N ILE A 63 21.34 6.23 -2.25
CA ILE A 63 21.04 5.73 -0.90
C ILE A 63 19.96 4.65 -0.99
N ARG A 64 20.21 3.51 -0.34
CA ARG A 64 19.25 2.42 -0.11
C ARG A 64 18.58 2.63 1.25
N LEU A 65 17.24 2.61 1.30
CA LEU A 65 16.48 2.89 2.53
C LEU A 65 16.41 1.64 3.42
N GLY A 66 17.05 1.69 4.60
CA GLY A 66 16.96 0.66 5.65
C GLY A 66 15.59 0.60 6.31
N TYR A 67 14.56 0.29 5.52
CA TYR A 67 13.17 0.20 5.94
C TYR A 67 12.74 -1.25 6.15
N GLN A 68 11.90 -1.50 7.16
CA GLN A 68 11.30 -2.82 7.42
C GLN A 68 10.14 -3.02 6.45
N TRP A 69 10.47 -3.36 5.20
CA TRP A 69 9.49 -3.46 4.11
C TRP A 69 8.44 -4.54 4.35
N ARG A 70 8.78 -5.57 5.14
CA ARG A 70 7.90 -6.63 5.58
C ARG A 70 6.60 -6.10 6.20
N ASP A 71 6.69 -5.15 7.13
CA ASP A 71 5.51 -4.58 7.82
C ASP A 71 4.56 -3.91 6.82
N LEU A 72 5.12 -3.21 5.84
CA LEU A 72 4.32 -2.57 4.78
C LEU A 72 3.62 -3.62 3.91
N TRP A 73 4.34 -4.64 3.46
CA TRP A 73 3.74 -5.70 2.63
C TRP A 73 2.66 -6.45 3.39
N THR A 74 2.89 -6.80 4.65
CA THR A 74 1.89 -7.44 5.51
C THR A 74 0.64 -6.57 5.66
N ALA A 75 0.79 -5.26 5.90
CA ALA A 75 -0.34 -4.35 6.00
C ALA A 75 -1.13 -4.24 4.67
N LEU A 76 -0.43 -4.13 3.54
CA LEU A 76 -1.04 -4.12 2.20
C LEU A 76 -1.80 -5.41 1.90
N ILE A 77 -1.22 -6.56 2.24
CA ILE A 77 -1.85 -7.88 2.06
C ILE A 77 -3.06 -8.04 2.99
N ASN A 78 -2.99 -7.55 4.23
CA ASN A 78 -4.13 -7.56 5.15
C ASN A 78 -5.28 -6.66 4.69
N LEU A 79 -5.00 -5.54 4.00
CA LEU A 79 -6.06 -4.80 3.32
C LEU A 79 -6.73 -5.65 2.24
N LEU A 80 -5.95 -6.33 1.39
CA LEU A 80 -6.54 -7.21 0.37
C LEU A 80 -7.37 -8.33 1.01
N LYS A 81 -6.89 -8.91 2.11
CA LYS A 81 -7.65 -9.87 2.92
C LYS A 81 -8.99 -9.28 3.34
N PHE A 82 -8.97 -8.11 3.97
CA PHE A 82 -10.19 -7.41 4.40
C PHE A 82 -11.18 -7.22 3.23
N LEU A 83 -10.70 -6.72 2.08
CA LEU A 83 -11.55 -6.54 0.89
C LEU A 83 -12.20 -7.85 0.44
N THR A 84 -11.43 -8.94 0.40
CA THR A 84 -11.95 -10.26 0.00
C THR A 84 -12.88 -10.88 1.04
N THR A 85 -12.61 -10.70 2.34
CA THR A 85 -13.43 -11.26 3.42
C THR A 85 -14.79 -10.56 3.52
N HIS A 86 -14.85 -9.25 3.27
CA HIS A 86 -16.07 -8.46 3.39
C HIS A 86 -16.72 -8.09 2.04
N GLU A 87 -16.32 -8.78 0.96
CA GLU A 87 -16.74 -8.49 -0.41
C GLU A 87 -18.26 -8.37 -0.58
N SER A 88 -19.03 -9.26 0.06
CA SER A 88 -20.49 -9.39 -0.08
C SER A 88 -21.24 -8.17 0.43
N HIS A 89 -20.65 -7.46 1.39
CA HIS A 89 -21.18 -6.23 1.97
C HIS A 89 -20.65 -4.99 1.24
N LEU A 90 -19.34 -4.95 0.96
CA LEU A 90 -18.70 -3.77 0.36
C LEU A 90 -19.17 -3.51 -1.07
N ILE A 91 -19.32 -4.56 -1.89
CA ILE A 91 -19.71 -4.44 -3.30
C ILE A 91 -21.11 -3.86 -3.50
N LYS A 92 -21.99 -4.00 -2.50
CA LYS A 92 -23.33 -3.40 -2.52
C LYS A 92 -23.31 -1.89 -2.27
N LYS A 93 -22.23 -1.37 -1.67
CA LYS A 93 -22.12 0.01 -1.21
C LYS A 93 -21.14 0.85 -2.03
N MET A 94 -20.09 0.23 -2.57
CA MET A 94 -19.03 0.94 -3.27
C MET A 94 -18.25 0.04 -4.22
N ASN A 95 -17.52 0.69 -5.13
CA ASN A 95 -16.55 0.04 -5.98
C ASN A 95 -15.22 -0.22 -5.23
N ILE A 96 -14.94 -1.49 -4.90
CA ILE A 96 -13.72 -1.89 -4.17
C ILE A 96 -12.50 -2.13 -5.07
N PHE A 97 -12.71 -2.31 -6.38
CA PHE A 97 -11.65 -2.71 -7.31
C PHE A 97 -10.53 -1.68 -7.48
N PRO A 98 -10.79 -0.36 -7.55
CA PRO A 98 -9.72 0.64 -7.65
C PRO A 98 -8.72 0.57 -6.50
N LEU A 99 -9.17 0.33 -5.27
CA LEU A 99 -8.29 0.19 -4.11
C LEU A 99 -7.45 -1.09 -4.20
N ALA A 100 -8.08 -2.22 -4.54
CA ALA A 100 -7.38 -3.49 -4.75
C ALA A 100 -6.31 -3.38 -5.85
N ILE A 101 -6.64 -2.73 -6.98
CA ILE A 101 -5.71 -2.48 -8.09
C ILE A 101 -4.50 -1.67 -7.61
N GLN A 102 -4.72 -0.62 -6.82
CA GLN A 102 -3.63 0.21 -6.31
C GLN A 102 -2.68 -0.58 -5.42
N VAL A 103 -3.20 -1.40 -4.50
CA VAL A 103 -2.37 -2.26 -3.66
C VAL A 103 -1.58 -3.26 -4.49
N VAL A 104 -2.25 -3.95 -5.43
CA VAL A 104 -1.59 -4.93 -6.30
C VAL A 104 -0.51 -4.27 -7.16
N ASN A 105 -0.74 -3.07 -7.68
CA ASN A 105 0.27 -2.32 -8.45
C ASN A 105 1.47 -1.91 -7.59
N ILE A 106 1.27 -1.55 -6.32
CA ILE A 106 2.39 -1.31 -5.40
C ILE A 106 3.22 -2.57 -5.24
N LEU A 107 2.58 -3.72 -5.02
CA LEU A 107 3.30 -4.99 -4.90
C LEU A 107 4.01 -5.36 -6.21
N ASN A 108 3.39 -5.15 -7.37
CA ASN A 108 4.04 -5.35 -8.68
C ASN A 108 5.23 -4.40 -8.88
N LEU A 109 5.21 -3.18 -8.33
CA LEU A 109 6.37 -2.30 -8.34
C LEU A 109 7.57 -2.92 -7.60
N PHE A 110 7.33 -3.53 -6.43
CA PHE A 110 8.38 -4.24 -5.69
C PHE A 110 8.85 -5.51 -6.42
N ILE A 111 7.94 -6.24 -7.06
CA ILE A 111 8.28 -7.44 -7.83
C ILE A 111 9.13 -7.07 -9.06
N THR A 112 8.78 -6.00 -9.78
CA THR A 112 9.45 -5.64 -11.04
C THR A 112 10.72 -4.82 -10.85
N TYR A 113 10.77 -3.94 -9.85
CA TYR A 113 11.87 -2.99 -9.66
C TYR A 113 12.55 -3.10 -8.30
N GLY A 114 12.24 -4.13 -7.51
CA GLY A 114 12.77 -4.28 -6.15
C GLY A 114 14.31 -4.35 -6.11
N ASP A 115 14.93 -4.93 -7.13
CA ASP A 115 16.39 -4.97 -7.32
C ASP A 115 17.02 -3.58 -7.37
N THR A 116 16.30 -2.58 -7.88
CA THR A 116 16.81 -1.22 -7.99
C THR A 116 16.89 -0.54 -6.63
N PHE A 117 15.85 -0.67 -5.78
CA PHE A 117 15.63 0.21 -4.62
C PHE A 117 15.57 -0.48 -3.26
N LEU A 118 15.44 -1.79 -3.20
CA LEU A 118 15.53 -2.51 -1.94
C LEU A 118 16.97 -2.49 -1.41
N SER A 119 17.09 -2.53 -0.08
CA SER A 119 18.39 -2.33 0.57
C SER A 119 19.31 -3.53 0.45
N SER A 120 18.73 -4.72 0.42
CA SER A 120 19.42 -5.99 0.27
C SER A 120 18.59 -6.94 -0.60
N PRO A 121 19.24 -7.92 -1.24
CA PRO A 121 18.56 -9.04 -1.89
C PRO A 121 17.66 -9.80 -0.91
N SER A 122 18.04 -9.91 0.36
CA SER A 122 17.23 -10.58 1.38
C SER A 122 15.84 -9.96 1.52
N SER A 123 15.71 -8.63 1.43
CA SER A 123 14.38 -7.99 1.45
C SER A 123 13.51 -8.43 0.27
N TYR A 124 14.10 -8.66 -0.90
CA TYR A 124 13.37 -9.18 -2.05
C TYR A 124 12.89 -10.62 -1.81
N ASP A 125 13.73 -11.46 -1.21
CA ASP A 125 13.37 -12.83 -0.81
C ASP A 125 12.23 -12.86 0.21
N GLU A 126 12.25 -11.93 1.16
CA GLU A 126 11.19 -11.77 2.16
C GLU A 126 9.85 -11.37 1.54
N LEU A 127 9.84 -10.55 0.48
CA LEU A 127 8.61 -10.22 -0.25
C LEU A 127 7.99 -11.47 -0.87
N PHE A 128 8.79 -12.28 -1.56
CA PHE A 128 8.32 -13.51 -2.19
C PHE A 128 7.81 -14.50 -1.15
N TYR A 129 8.55 -14.64 -0.04
CA TYR A 129 8.11 -15.42 1.10
C TYR A 129 6.75 -14.97 1.62
N GLU A 130 6.56 -13.65 1.80
CA GLU A 130 5.31 -13.09 2.31
C GLU A 130 4.13 -13.36 1.36
N ILE A 131 4.33 -13.23 0.05
CA ILE A 131 3.32 -13.54 -0.98
C ILE A 131 2.92 -15.03 -0.91
N ILE A 132 3.90 -15.94 -0.79
CA ILE A 132 3.65 -17.39 -0.73
C ILE A 132 2.97 -17.77 0.60
N ARG A 133 3.40 -17.17 1.71
CA ARG A 133 2.82 -17.36 3.04
C ARG A 133 1.34 -16.99 3.04
N MET A 134 0.99 -15.89 2.37
CA MET A 134 -0.35 -15.34 2.30
C MET A 134 -1.11 -15.70 1.00
N ARG A 135 -0.67 -16.74 0.29
CA ARG A 135 -1.16 -17.11 -1.06
C ARG A 135 -2.68 -17.20 -1.20
N LEU A 136 -3.39 -17.67 -0.16
CA LEU A 136 -4.85 -17.82 -0.21
C LEU A 136 -5.57 -16.49 -0.43
N ILE A 137 -5.00 -15.38 0.07
CA ILE A 137 -5.56 -14.04 -0.13
C ILE A 137 -5.52 -13.69 -1.62
N PHE A 138 -4.40 -13.95 -2.31
CA PHE A 138 -4.27 -13.69 -3.74
C PHE A 138 -5.13 -14.64 -4.58
N THR A 139 -5.23 -15.92 -4.21
CA THR A 139 -6.13 -16.87 -4.86
C THR A 139 -7.59 -16.42 -4.76
N ASN A 140 -8.03 -16.02 -3.57
CA ASN A 140 -9.39 -15.53 -3.33
C ASN A 140 -9.65 -14.20 -4.05
N LEU A 141 -8.68 -13.29 -4.03
CA LEU A 141 -8.76 -12.01 -4.74
C LEU A 141 -8.89 -12.20 -6.25
N ASN A 142 -8.12 -13.13 -6.84
CA ASN A 142 -8.23 -13.48 -8.25
C ASN A 142 -9.57 -14.13 -8.57
N ALA A 143 -10.07 -15.04 -7.73
CA ALA A 143 -11.38 -15.67 -7.89
C ALA A 143 -12.52 -14.63 -7.82
N MET A 144 -12.46 -13.70 -6.86
CA MET A 144 -13.38 -12.57 -6.73
C MET A 144 -13.35 -11.71 -7.99
N ALA A 145 -12.16 -11.26 -8.42
CA ALA A 145 -12.00 -10.41 -9.60
C ALA A 145 -12.56 -11.08 -10.86
N LEU A 146 -12.27 -12.37 -11.06
CA LEU A 146 -12.79 -13.14 -12.18
C LEU A 146 -14.31 -13.19 -12.16
N ARG A 147 -14.91 -13.55 -11.02
CA ARG A 147 -16.37 -13.68 -10.83
C ARG A 147 -17.12 -12.40 -11.22
N TYR A 148 -16.61 -11.24 -10.82
CA TYR A 148 -17.24 -9.95 -11.16
C TYR A 148 -16.91 -9.47 -12.58
N SER A 149 -15.76 -9.86 -13.13
CA SER A 149 -15.40 -9.53 -14.52
C SER A 149 -16.25 -10.28 -15.56
N THR A 150 -16.70 -11.49 -15.23
CA THR A 150 -17.55 -12.33 -16.10
C THR A 150 -19.04 -12.12 -15.88
N SER A 151 -19.43 -11.26 -14.93
CA SER A 151 -20.83 -10.97 -14.66
C SER A 151 -21.36 -9.95 -15.68
N GLU A 152 -22.34 -10.34 -16.49
CA GLU A 152 -22.86 -9.51 -17.58
C GLU A 152 -23.48 -8.19 -17.09
N SER A 153 -24.12 -8.21 -15.92
CA SER A 153 -24.90 -7.10 -15.36
C SER A 153 -24.16 -6.29 -14.29
N TYR A 154 -22.90 -6.60 -13.99
CA TYR A 154 -22.17 -5.91 -12.93
C TYR A 154 -21.58 -4.58 -13.40
N GLU A 155 -21.96 -3.48 -12.72
CA GLU A 155 -21.58 -2.10 -13.06
C GLU A 155 -20.06 -1.91 -13.18
N TYR A 156 -19.28 -2.52 -12.28
CA TYR A 156 -17.82 -2.35 -12.23
C TYR A 156 -17.04 -3.51 -12.85
N LYS A 157 -17.62 -4.24 -13.81
CA LYS A 157 -16.96 -5.38 -14.47
C LYS A 157 -15.61 -5.04 -15.09
N GLU A 158 -15.44 -3.85 -15.66
CA GLU A 158 -14.19 -3.41 -16.27
C GLU A 158 -13.08 -3.22 -15.24
N HIS A 159 -13.42 -2.67 -14.07
CA HIS A 159 -12.47 -2.57 -12.95
C HIS A 159 -12.09 -3.95 -12.41
N ALA A 160 -13.05 -4.88 -12.33
CA ALA A 160 -12.77 -6.26 -11.95
C ALA A 160 -11.83 -6.95 -12.95
N LEU A 161 -12.07 -6.78 -14.27
CA LEU A 161 -11.19 -7.30 -15.32
C LEU A 161 -9.78 -6.70 -15.23
N LYS A 162 -9.68 -5.39 -14.98
CA LYS A 162 -8.39 -4.73 -14.78
C LYS A 162 -7.63 -5.30 -13.58
N LEU A 163 -8.32 -5.57 -12.46
CA LEU A 163 -7.71 -6.24 -11.31
C LEU A 163 -7.17 -7.63 -11.67
N THR A 164 -7.95 -8.44 -12.39
CA THR A 164 -7.51 -9.76 -12.89
C THR A 164 -6.21 -9.65 -13.70
N ASN A 165 -6.09 -8.64 -14.56
CA ASN A 165 -4.89 -8.40 -15.35
C ASN A 165 -3.69 -7.96 -14.51
N CYS A 166 -3.90 -7.13 -13.47
CA CYS A 166 -2.84 -6.72 -12.54
C CYS A 166 -2.32 -7.90 -11.68
N LEU A 167 -3.13 -8.95 -11.48
CA LEU A 167 -2.78 -10.09 -10.63
C LEU A 167 -1.93 -11.17 -11.29
N VAL A 168 -1.57 -11.03 -12.57
CA VAL A 168 -0.82 -12.06 -13.32
C VAL A 168 0.46 -12.49 -12.60
N ASN A 169 1.33 -11.56 -12.22
CA ASN A 169 2.60 -11.89 -11.54
C ASN A 169 2.37 -12.57 -10.18
N MET A 170 1.37 -12.10 -9.41
CA MET A 170 1.01 -12.71 -8.14
C MET A 170 0.53 -14.15 -8.32
N ARG A 171 -0.28 -14.40 -9.34
CA ARG A 171 -0.76 -15.74 -9.69
C ARG A 171 0.41 -16.64 -10.10
N ASP A 172 1.34 -16.14 -10.89
CA ASP A 172 2.50 -16.90 -11.35
C ASP A 172 3.39 -17.29 -10.15
N ILE A 173 3.67 -16.35 -9.23
CA ILE A 173 4.40 -16.62 -7.97
C ILE A 173 3.67 -17.67 -7.12
N VAL A 174 2.36 -17.47 -6.88
CA VAL A 174 1.54 -18.35 -6.03
C VAL A 174 1.41 -19.75 -6.60
N ASN A 175 1.48 -19.94 -7.92
CA ASN A 175 1.39 -21.26 -8.54
C ASN A 175 2.77 -21.94 -8.69
N HIS A 176 3.85 -21.16 -8.77
CA HIS A 176 5.19 -21.68 -9.03
C HIS A 176 5.85 -22.34 -7.82
N PHE A 177 5.83 -21.67 -6.66
CA PHE A 177 6.61 -22.10 -5.49
C PHE A 177 5.96 -23.21 -4.66
N PRO A 178 4.64 -23.26 -4.41
CA PRO A 178 4.04 -24.32 -3.61
C PRO A 178 4.34 -25.75 -4.07
N PRO A 179 4.28 -26.11 -5.38
CA PRO A 179 4.62 -27.48 -5.80
C PRO A 179 6.11 -27.80 -5.55
N LYS A 180 7.01 -26.83 -5.69
CA LYS A 180 8.44 -27.00 -5.41
C LYS A 180 8.71 -27.20 -3.91
N ILE A 181 8.02 -26.43 -3.07
CA ILE A 181 8.09 -26.58 -1.60
C ILE A 181 7.55 -27.96 -1.20
N ALA A 182 6.43 -28.40 -1.77
CA ALA A 182 5.85 -29.71 -1.49
C ALA A 182 6.78 -30.86 -1.93
N ALA A 183 7.42 -30.74 -3.10
CA ALA A 183 8.37 -31.74 -3.58
C ALA A 183 9.61 -31.84 -2.68
N TRP A 184 10.14 -30.70 -2.22
CA TRP A 184 11.27 -30.66 -1.29
C TRP A 184 10.91 -31.22 0.09
N LEU A 185 9.72 -30.90 0.60
CA LEU A 185 9.22 -31.48 1.86
C LEU A 185 9.11 -33.01 1.79
N ALA A 186 8.66 -33.53 0.64
CA ALA A 186 8.59 -34.97 0.41
C ALA A 186 10.00 -35.61 0.34
N SER A 187 10.99 -34.96 -0.27
CA SER A 187 12.37 -35.49 -0.33
C SER A 187 13.05 -35.51 1.04
N GLU A 188 12.80 -34.50 1.87
CA GLU A 188 13.35 -34.41 3.23
C GLU A 188 12.52 -35.16 4.29
N SER A 189 11.40 -35.77 3.89
CA SER A 189 10.44 -36.42 4.81
C SER A 189 9.93 -35.48 5.93
N LEU A 190 9.80 -34.18 5.62
CA LEU A 190 9.32 -33.16 6.55
C LEU A 190 7.87 -32.81 6.29
N SER A 191 7.11 -32.59 7.37
CA SER A 191 5.69 -32.18 7.29
C SER A 191 5.51 -30.67 7.37
N THR A 192 6.45 -29.96 8.01
CA THR A 192 6.34 -28.52 8.27
C THR A 192 7.68 -27.84 8.02
N PRO A 193 7.78 -26.95 7.02
CA PRO A 193 9.00 -26.20 6.75
C PRO A 193 9.13 -25.00 7.71
N THR A 194 10.36 -24.65 8.05
CA THR A 194 10.71 -23.38 8.69
C THR A 194 10.75 -22.24 7.66
N GLU A 195 10.69 -20.98 8.14
CA GLU A 195 10.81 -19.80 7.28
C GLU A 195 12.11 -19.81 6.45
N GLN A 196 13.24 -20.15 7.09
CA GLN A 196 14.55 -20.20 6.44
C GLN A 196 14.61 -21.28 5.34
N GLN A 197 13.96 -22.42 5.54
CA GLN A 197 13.88 -23.47 4.53
C GLN A 197 13.04 -23.03 3.33
N ILE A 198 11.91 -22.35 3.56
CA ILE A 198 11.10 -21.80 2.46
C ILE A 198 11.91 -20.75 1.67
N LEU A 199 12.59 -19.84 2.37
CA LEU A 199 13.45 -18.83 1.74
C LEU A 199 14.54 -19.47 0.86
N ALA A 200 15.19 -20.52 1.34
CA ALA A 200 16.20 -21.24 0.57
C ALA A 200 15.62 -21.82 -0.73
N ILE A 201 14.42 -22.40 -0.68
CA ILE A 201 13.73 -22.95 -1.86
C ILE A 201 13.36 -21.83 -2.83
N ILE A 202 12.89 -20.68 -2.34
CA ILE A 202 12.56 -19.52 -3.17
C ILE A 202 13.81 -19.07 -3.94
N ILE A 203 14.92 -18.85 -3.23
CA ILE A 203 16.19 -18.37 -3.80
C ILE A 203 16.71 -19.32 -4.88
N GLN A 204 16.61 -20.64 -4.64
CA GLN A 204 17.07 -21.67 -5.59
C GLN A 204 16.23 -21.76 -6.87
N ASN A 205 15.04 -21.17 -6.92
CA ASN A 205 14.08 -21.40 -8.00
C ASN A 205 13.61 -20.12 -8.71
N TYR A 206 14.29 -18.99 -8.50
CA TYR A 206 14.00 -17.74 -9.21
C TYR A 206 14.22 -17.83 -10.72
N ASP A 207 15.24 -18.54 -11.15
CA ASP A 207 15.61 -18.76 -12.55
C ASP A 207 14.49 -19.43 -13.37
N SER A 208 13.73 -20.31 -12.73
CA SER A 208 12.60 -21.03 -13.35
C SER A 208 11.28 -20.24 -13.34
N LEU A 209 11.23 -19.07 -12.69
CA LEU A 209 10.04 -18.22 -12.62
C LEU A 209 10.06 -17.15 -13.70
N THR A 210 9.06 -17.16 -14.58
CA THR A 210 8.87 -16.10 -15.59
C THR A 210 7.79 -15.13 -15.12
N LEU A 211 8.15 -13.85 -14.99
CA LEU A 211 7.22 -12.78 -14.60
C LEU A 211 6.94 -11.85 -15.78
N LYS A 212 5.71 -11.33 -15.83
CA LYS A 212 5.30 -10.36 -16.84
C LYS A 212 5.74 -8.95 -16.42
N LEU A 213 6.44 -8.26 -17.31
CA LEU A 213 6.67 -6.82 -17.18
C LEU A 213 5.33 -6.10 -17.35
N GLN A 214 4.90 -5.37 -16.32
CA GLN A 214 3.70 -4.55 -16.40
C GLN A 214 4.07 -3.15 -16.86
N ASP A 215 3.49 -2.72 -17.97
CA ASP A 215 3.68 -1.39 -18.52
C ASP A 215 3.05 -0.32 -17.61
N ASN A 216 3.64 0.87 -17.58
CA ASN A 216 3.10 2.06 -16.92
C ASN A 216 2.96 1.98 -15.39
N LEU A 217 3.65 1.04 -14.72
CA LEU A 217 3.76 1.06 -13.25
C LEU A 217 4.44 2.34 -12.74
N ASP A 218 5.29 2.93 -13.57
CA ASP A 218 6.08 4.16 -13.35
C ASP A 218 5.37 5.44 -13.85
N GLN A 219 4.31 5.31 -14.65
CA GLN A 219 3.52 6.44 -15.14
C GLN A 219 2.40 6.79 -14.17
N TYR A 220 2.38 8.04 -13.71
CA TYR A 220 1.35 8.56 -12.82
C TYR A 220 0.86 9.94 -13.29
N GLU A 221 -0.46 10.14 -13.31
CA GLU A 221 -1.08 11.46 -13.48
C GLU A 221 -0.67 12.39 -12.35
N ARG A 222 0.25 13.34 -12.57
CA ARG A 222 0.66 14.38 -11.60
C ARG A 222 -0.50 14.74 -10.64
N TYR A 223 -0.25 14.75 -9.33
CA TYR A 223 -1.26 15.15 -8.35
C TYR A 223 -1.88 16.47 -8.81
N SER A 224 -3.12 16.35 -9.27
CA SER A 224 -4.00 17.44 -9.59
C SER A 224 -5.11 17.26 -8.57
N GLU A 225 -5.41 18.30 -7.81
CA GLU A 225 -6.61 18.33 -7.00
C GLU A 225 -7.77 18.07 -7.96
N LYS A 226 -8.29 16.83 -7.97
CA LYS A 226 -9.47 16.53 -8.77
C LYS A 226 -10.56 17.46 -8.24
N SER A 227 -11.20 18.18 -9.15
CA SER A 227 -12.30 19.13 -8.91
C SER A 227 -13.31 18.68 -7.84
N ASN A 228 -13.51 17.38 -7.69
CA ASN A 228 -14.50 16.75 -6.82
C ASN A 228 -14.12 16.76 -5.33
N HIS A 229 -12.85 16.96 -4.98
CA HIS A 229 -12.38 16.96 -3.58
C HIS A 229 -11.90 18.34 -3.10
N VAL A 230 -11.82 19.32 -4.01
CA VAL A 230 -11.42 20.70 -3.69
C VAL A 230 -12.35 21.27 -2.63
N ALA A 231 -13.67 21.16 -2.84
CA ALA A 231 -14.67 21.63 -1.87
C ALA A 231 -14.51 20.99 -0.49
N PHE A 232 -14.23 19.67 -0.43
CA PHE A 232 -14.01 18.98 0.85
C PHE A 232 -12.76 19.50 1.58
N PHE A 233 -11.65 19.70 0.87
CA PHE A 233 -10.41 20.20 1.47
C PHE A 233 -10.53 21.70 1.82
N GLU A 234 -11.24 22.49 1.02
CA GLU A 234 -11.57 23.89 1.33
C GLU A 234 -12.44 23.98 2.58
N ASP A 235 -13.51 23.19 2.69
CA ASP A 235 -14.37 23.18 3.87
C ASP A 235 -13.61 22.74 5.12
N MET A 236 -12.74 21.73 5.00
CA MET A 236 -11.91 21.26 6.12
C MET A 236 -10.88 22.31 6.55
N VAL A 237 -10.15 22.92 5.61
CA VAL A 237 -9.18 23.99 5.91
C VAL A 237 -9.89 25.20 6.50
N THR A 238 -11.05 25.57 5.95
CA THR A 238 -11.87 26.67 6.46
C THR A 238 -12.36 26.38 7.87
N GLY A 239 -12.83 25.16 8.13
CA GLY A 239 -13.24 24.71 9.47
C GLY A 239 -12.09 24.78 10.48
N VAL A 240 -10.90 24.29 10.12
CA VAL A 240 -9.71 24.38 10.97
C VAL A 240 -9.30 25.82 11.21
N VAL A 241 -9.32 26.69 10.20
CA VAL A 241 -8.98 28.12 10.34
C VAL A 241 -9.97 28.84 11.25
N ILE A 242 -11.26 28.55 11.12
CA ILE A 242 -12.31 29.14 11.98
C ILE A 242 -12.15 28.66 13.42
N ASP A 243 -11.97 27.35 13.63
CA ASP A 243 -11.79 26.75 14.95
C ASP A 243 -10.51 27.26 15.63
N THR A 244 -9.41 27.34 14.89
CA THR A 244 -8.15 27.91 15.38
C THR A 244 -8.30 29.39 15.69
N ARG A 245 -8.99 30.18 14.84
CA ARG A 245 -9.27 31.60 15.11
C ARG A 245 -10.19 31.81 16.31
N GLY A 246 -11.16 30.93 16.52
CA GLY A 246 -12.05 30.97 17.69
C GLY A 246 -11.35 30.53 18.97
N SER A 247 -10.34 29.66 18.86
CA SER A 247 -9.54 29.15 19.98
C SER A 247 -8.36 30.05 20.35
N ILE A 248 -7.97 30.99 19.46
CA ILE A 248 -6.95 32.01 19.75
C ILE A 248 -7.64 33.20 20.41
N ASP A 249 -7.36 33.41 21.69
CA ASP A 249 -7.76 34.62 22.39
C ASP A 249 -6.86 35.80 21.97
N LEU A 250 -7.30 36.53 20.95
CA LEU A 250 -6.61 37.74 20.44
C LEU A 250 -6.43 38.83 21.49
N SER A 251 -7.13 38.76 22.64
CA SER A 251 -6.96 39.71 23.74
C SER A 251 -5.70 39.46 24.59
N THR A 252 -5.11 38.26 24.46
CA THR A 252 -3.87 37.86 25.17
C THR A 252 -2.60 38.10 24.34
N LEU A 253 -2.74 38.46 23.07
CA LEU A 253 -1.63 38.76 22.17
C LEU A 253 -1.17 40.20 22.37
N ASP A 254 -0.01 40.36 23.03
CA ASP A 254 0.65 41.64 23.20
C ASP A 254 1.05 42.21 21.84
N THR A 255 0.22 43.15 21.36
CA THR A 255 0.34 43.73 20.03
C THR A 255 1.64 44.53 19.88
N GLN A 256 2.24 44.98 20.99
CA GLN A 256 3.56 45.62 20.99
C GLN A 256 4.71 44.63 20.76
N ALA A 257 4.63 43.42 21.30
CA ALA A 257 5.66 42.40 21.10
C ALA A 257 5.73 41.93 19.63
N ILE A 258 4.57 41.78 18.98
CA ILE A 258 4.47 41.37 17.57
C ILE A 258 5.00 42.49 16.65
N LEU A 259 4.71 43.75 16.95
CA LEU A 259 5.23 44.90 16.19
C LEU A 259 6.75 45.05 16.34
N GLN A 260 7.31 44.75 17.51
CA GLN A 260 8.76 44.75 17.73
C GLN A 260 9.47 43.60 17.01
N GLU A 261 8.88 42.40 16.97
CA GLU A 261 9.46 41.30 16.18
C GLU A 261 9.46 41.62 14.69
N LEU A 262 8.39 42.22 14.17
CA LEU A 262 8.31 42.61 12.75
C LEU A 262 9.23 43.78 12.40
N SER A 263 9.48 44.72 13.33
CA SER A 263 10.44 45.81 13.10
C SER A 263 11.90 45.34 13.12
N ASN A 264 12.21 44.25 13.83
CA ASN A 264 13.56 43.67 13.86
C ASN A 264 13.87 42.79 12.63
N ILE A 265 12.88 42.58 11.75
CA ILE A 265 13.01 41.79 10.51
C ILE A 265 13.22 42.71 9.28
N SER A 266 13.16 44.04 9.43
CA SER A 266 13.50 44.99 8.35
C SER A 266 14.98 45.39 8.36
#